data_AF-A0A7N0VJS4-F1
#
_entry.id   AF-A0A7N0VJS4-F1
#
_cell.length_a   1.000
_cell.length_b   1.000
_cell.length_c   1.000
_cell.angle_alpha   90.00
_cell.angle_beta   90.00
_cell.angle_gamma   90.00
#
_symmetry.space_group_name_H-M   'P 1'
#
loop_
_entity.id
_entity.type
_entity.pdbx_description
1 polymer ?
#
loop_
_entity_poly.entity_id
_entity_poly.type
_entity_poly.pdbx_seq_one_letter_code
_entity_poly.pdbx_strand_id
1 'polypeptide(L)'
;MFPDKIKDICSLKADFNDEAMVGLDAMQRANSTLEDFCRSYFMFHDLDASKPQSIFRYLPILSFTESYIYQLDCLNESLLHEPVGSHNVLKEAAFVSASDDVTLPSTLVTCKRKSSSAGSVHAFLTDPFRQLVLLLQRHGLMTERIGEELRGGEEYWKLERQLCSAMINKEEISIQVVMRAIHLKSFDYRVLNLLLFNVRGEKVDNIFMDFLSASEFLVEVADDLFDYEVFPPLSHSTISSKLALWFSPRALFQDDVLENNFNILRMFVRIYGPSAAPTMLARCITEGEEKYIRLLHGLDPDLSHKYQVRCEEATREGGKGSGPPLGTWNIPTIITDEELYRSNISAMSP
;
A
#
# COMPACT_ATOMS: atom_id res chain seq x y z
N MET A 1 2.36 44.12 8.66
CA MET A 1 3.73 44.57 8.37
C MET A 1 4.66 43.50 8.93
N PHE A 2 4.98 42.49 8.12
CA PHE A 2 5.87 41.39 8.50
C PHE A 2 7.31 41.82 8.20
N PRO A 3 8.26 41.77 9.14
CA PRO A 3 9.63 42.14 8.83
C PRO A 3 10.33 41.04 8.04
N ASP A 4 10.87 41.44 6.91
CA ASP A 4 11.81 40.74 6.05
C ASP A 4 13.02 40.21 6.84
N LYS A 5 13.09 38.89 7.07
CA LYS A 5 14.35 38.14 7.23
C LYS A 5 14.18 36.69 6.74
N ILE A 6 13.90 36.54 5.45
CA ILE A 6 14.20 35.31 4.70
C ILE A 6 15.30 35.65 3.69
N LYS A 7 16.48 35.94 4.20
CA LYS A 7 17.73 36.01 3.42
C LYS A 7 18.84 35.54 4.34
N ASP A 8 19.12 34.24 4.26
CA ASP A 8 20.44 33.59 4.42
C ASP A 8 20.32 32.11 4.81
N ILE A 9 19.61 31.32 3.99
CA ILE A 9 19.73 29.84 3.99
C ILE A 9 20.01 29.34 2.56
N CYS A 10 20.86 30.06 1.81
CA CYS A 10 21.27 29.65 0.46
C CYS A 10 22.78 29.41 0.33
N SER A 11 23.52 29.22 1.44
CA SER A 11 24.97 28.96 1.38
C SER A 11 25.43 27.69 2.10
N LEU A 12 24.59 26.65 2.09
CA LEU A 12 25.07 25.29 2.29
C LEU A 12 24.85 24.55 0.98
N LYS A 13 25.90 24.46 0.16
CA LYS A 13 26.02 23.40 -0.85
C LYS A 13 26.19 22.09 -0.08
N ALA A 14 25.11 21.58 0.48
CA ALA A 14 25.00 20.16 0.74
C ALA A 14 24.88 19.49 -0.63
N ASP A 15 25.58 18.36 -0.84
CA ASP A 15 25.33 17.52 -2.00
C ASP A 15 23.85 17.09 -1.95
N PHE A 16 23.00 17.77 -2.72
CA PHE A 16 21.57 17.51 -2.84
C PHE A 16 21.24 16.08 -3.30
N ASN A 17 22.24 15.28 -3.67
CA ASN A 17 22.07 13.92 -4.16
C ASN A 17 21.79 12.88 -3.05
N ASP A 18 21.98 13.24 -1.77
CA ASP A 18 21.83 12.31 -0.63
C ASP A 18 20.76 12.75 0.40
N GLU A 19 19.81 13.61 0.00
CA GLU A 19 18.64 13.94 0.82
C GLU A 19 17.43 13.12 0.39
N ALA A 20 16.70 12.57 1.37
CA ALA A 20 15.41 11.94 1.10
C ALA A 20 14.40 13.03 0.70
N MET A 21 13.82 12.89 -0.50
CA MET A 21 12.89 13.86 -1.06
C MET A 21 11.52 13.23 -1.27
N VAL A 22 10.48 14.02 -0.95
CA VAL A 22 9.08 13.64 -1.16
C VAL A 22 8.42 14.72 -2.01
N GLY A 23 7.75 14.32 -3.08
CA GLY A 23 6.95 15.22 -3.91
C GLY A 23 5.65 15.65 -3.22
N LEU A 24 5.19 16.88 -3.50
CA LEU A 24 3.93 17.40 -2.96
C LEU A 24 2.73 16.52 -3.33
N ASP A 25 2.71 15.94 -4.53
CA ASP A 25 1.66 15.03 -4.97
C ASP A 25 1.55 13.80 -4.05
N ALA A 26 2.69 13.17 -3.74
CA ALA A 26 2.74 12.04 -2.83
C ALA A 26 2.25 12.42 -1.43
N MET A 27 2.63 13.61 -0.93
CA MET A 27 2.11 14.13 0.33
C MET A 27 0.59 14.36 0.32
N GLN A 28 0.06 14.86 -0.78
CA GLN A 28 -1.37 15.12 -0.91
C GLN A 28 -2.18 13.83 -0.95
N ARG A 29 -1.65 12.79 -1.60
CA ARG A 29 -2.29 11.48 -1.72
C ARG A 29 -2.18 10.66 -0.44
N ALA A 30 -1.06 10.73 0.26
CA ALA A 30 -0.86 10.14 1.59
C ALA A 30 -1.81 10.66 2.69
N ASN A 31 -2.51 11.78 2.47
CA ASN A 31 -3.33 12.40 3.53
C ASN A 31 -4.47 11.51 4.02
N SER A 32 -5.16 10.78 3.14
CA SER A 32 -6.24 9.88 3.55
C SER A 32 -5.69 8.75 4.42
N THR A 33 -4.61 8.11 3.98
CA THR A 33 -3.90 7.08 4.74
C THR A 33 -3.49 7.59 6.12
N LEU A 34 -2.93 8.80 6.20
CA LEU A 34 -2.52 9.41 7.47
C LEU A 34 -3.70 9.76 8.37
N GLU A 35 -4.79 10.28 7.81
CA GLU A 35 -6.01 10.55 8.56
C GLU A 35 -6.55 9.27 9.18
N ASP A 36 -6.71 8.22 8.38
CA ASP A 36 -7.19 6.92 8.82
C ASP A 36 -6.23 6.29 9.83
N PHE A 37 -4.91 6.39 9.59
CA PHE A 37 -3.90 5.94 10.53
C PHE A 37 -4.06 6.61 11.90
N CYS A 38 -4.17 7.94 11.92
CA CYS A 38 -4.31 8.69 13.15
C CYS A 38 -5.60 8.30 13.89
N ARG A 39 -6.73 8.19 13.17
CA ARG A 39 -8.03 7.92 13.79
C ARG A 39 -8.16 6.48 14.29
N SER A 40 -7.46 5.54 13.65
CA SER A 40 -7.60 4.11 13.95
C SER A 40 -6.50 3.57 14.87
N TYR A 41 -5.27 4.08 14.77
CA TYR A 41 -4.14 3.49 15.49
C TYR A 41 -3.63 4.29 16.68
N PHE A 42 -3.91 5.60 16.78
CA PHE A 42 -3.42 6.41 17.91
C PHE A 42 -3.85 5.86 19.27
N MET A 43 -5.01 5.21 19.36
CA MET A 43 -5.47 4.58 20.60
C MET A 43 -4.55 3.47 21.12
N PHE A 44 -3.83 2.75 20.26
CA PHE A 44 -2.83 1.75 20.65
C PHE A 44 -1.52 2.39 21.13
N HIS A 45 -1.40 3.69 20.96
CA HIS A 45 -0.27 4.51 21.38
C HIS A 45 -0.69 5.47 22.49
N ASP A 46 -1.79 5.26 23.22
CA ASP A 46 -2.28 6.21 24.23
C ASP A 46 -2.39 7.67 23.72
N LEU A 47 -2.56 7.83 22.40
CA LEU A 47 -2.72 9.10 21.73
C LEU A 47 -4.20 9.32 21.41
N ASP A 48 -4.56 10.60 21.33
CA ASP A 48 -5.93 11.02 21.07
C ASP A 48 -5.97 11.79 19.75
N ALA A 49 -6.62 11.20 18.75
CA ALA A 49 -6.77 11.77 17.42
C ALA A 49 -7.65 13.04 17.40
N SER A 50 -8.43 13.30 18.45
CA SER A 50 -9.20 14.55 18.58
C SER A 50 -8.34 15.73 19.06
N LYS A 51 -7.13 15.46 19.54
CA LYS A 51 -6.21 16.49 20.06
C LYS A 51 -5.20 16.90 19.01
N PRO A 52 -5.22 18.16 18.54
CA PRO A 52 -4.24 18.66 17.57
C PRO A 52 -2.79 18.46 18.02
N GLN A 53 -2.51 18.56 19.32
CA GLN A 53 -1.16 18.39 19.86
C GLN A 53 -0.64 16.96 19.63
N SER A 54 -1.49 15.94 19.71
CA SER A 54 -1.10 14.55 19.41
C SER A 54 -0.72 14.43 17.94
N ILE A 55 -1.55 14.98 17.06
CA ILE A 55 -1.34 14.91 15.61
C ILE A 55 -0.07 15.67 15.22
N PHE A 56 -0.01 16.98 15.47
CA PHE A 56 1.07 17.84 14.97
C PHE A 56 2.44 17.52 15.57
N ARG A 57 2.50 16.81 16.70
CA ARG A 57 3.76 16.34 17.28
C ARG A 57 4.42 15.25 16.45
N TYR A 58 3.64 14.32 15.91
CA TYR A 58 4.16 13.14 15.19
C TYR A 58 3.95 13.21 13.68
N LEU A 59 3.05 14.10 13.22
CA LEU A 59 2.72 14.27 11.81
C LEU A 59 3.95 14.49 10.90
N PRO A 60 4.99 15.27 11.26
CA PRO A 60 6.11 15.48 10.34
C PRO A 60 6.81 14.19 9.91
N ILE A 61 7.08 13.28 10.85
CA ILE A 61 7.79 12.03 10.54
C ILE A 61 6.86 10.97 9.93
N LEU A 62 5.62 10.89 10.40
CA LEU A 62 4.62 9.98 9.85
C LEU A 62 4.28 10.37 8.41
N SER A 63 3.98 11.66 8.18
CA SER A 63 3.65 12.17 6.85
C SER A 63 4.82 12.02 5.89
N PHE A 64 6.05 12.36 6.30
CA PHE A 64 7.20 12.18 5.44
C PHE A 64 7.40 10.71 5.04
N THR A 65 7.33 9.79 6.02
CA THR A 65 7.55 8.36 5.77
C THR A 65 6.49 7.78 4.85
N GLU A 66 5.21 8.01 5.16
CA GLU A 66 4.08 7.53 4.37
C GLU A 66 4.17 8.05 2.94
N SER A 67 4.39 9.37 2.79
CA SER A 67 4.48 9.98 1.47
C SER A 67 5.69 9.49 0.67
N TYR A 68 6.80 9.14 1.36
CA TYR A 68 7.97 8.57 0.71
C TYR A 68 7.65 7.15 0.20
N ILE A 69 7.02 6.30 1.02
CA ILE A 69 6.60 4.95 0.63
C ILE A 69 5.61 5.03 -0.54
N TYR A 70 4.58 5.88 -0.44
CA TYR A 70 3.59 6.08 -1.49
C TYR A 70 4.21 6.50 -2.84
N GLN A 71 5.25 7.34 -2.81
CA GLN A 71 5.97 7.72 -4.03
C GLN A 71 6.69 6.52 -4.66
N LEU A 72 7.23 5.61 -3.84
CA LEU A 72 7.85 4.38 -4.31
C LEU A 72 6.82 3.38 -4.84
N ASP A 73 5.64 3.30 -4.23
CA ASP A 73 4.51 2.51 -4.75
C ASP A 73 4.12 2.99 -6.16
N CYS A 74 3.96 4.30 -6.36
CA CYS A 74 3.69 4.87 -7.68
C CYS A 74 4.77 4.53 -8.72
N LEU A 75 6.04 4.50 -8.32
CA LEU A 75 7.14 4.10 -9.19
C LEU A 75 7.08 2.61 -9.53
N ASN A 76 6.73 1.78 -8.56
CA ASN A 76 6.53 0.35 -8.76
C ASN A 76 5.36 0.06 -9.71
N GLU A 77 4.21 0.70 -9.51
CA GLU A 77 3.05 0.61 -10.41
C GLU A 77 3.42 1.03 -11.83
N SER A 78 4.15 2.14 -11.98
CA SER A 78 4.65 2.59 -13.29
C SER A 78 5.51 1.54 -13.99
N LEU A 79 6.26 0.73 -13.24
CA LEU A 79 7.04 -0.38 -13.78
C LEU A 79 6.19 -1.59 -14.17
N LEU A 80 5.01 -1.80 -13.59
CA LEU A 80 4.10 -2.89 -14.01
C LEU A 80 3.55 -2.69 -15.42
N HIS A 81 3.39 -1.43 -15.85
CA HIS A 81 2.79 -1.06 -17.12
C HIS A 81 3.80 -0.81 -18.25
N GLU A 82 5.11 -0.95 -18.00
CA GLU A 82 6.14 -0.83 -19.05
C GLU A 82 6.17 -2.11 -19.93
N PRO A 83 6.36 -2.00 -21.26
CA PRO A 83 6.47 -3.17 -22.12
C PRO A 83 7.64 -4.07 -21.69
N VAL A 84 7.40 -5.38 -21.63
CA VAL A 84 8.35 -6.44 -21.19
C VAL A 84 9.76 -6.33 -21.81
N GLY A 85 9.90 -5.72 -22.99
CA GLY A 85 11.19 -5.46 -23.64
C GLY A 85 12.06 -4.37 -22.98
N SER A 86 11.48 -3.40 -22.26
CA SER A 86 12.21 -2.30 -21.61
C SER A 86 12.85 -2.73 -20.28
N HIS A 87 12.30 -3.73 -19.60
CA HIS A 87 12.80 -4.20 -18.30
C HIS A 87 14.16 -4.91 -18.38
N ASN A 88 14.40 -5.67 -19.46
CA ASN A 88 15.71 -6.28 -19.70
C ASN A 88 16.75 -5.21 -20.04
N VAL A 89 16.38 -4.18 -20.80
CA VAL A 89 17.26 -3.04 -21.10
C VAL A 89 17.56 -2.22 -19.86
N LEU A 90 16.62 -2.02 -18.94
CA LEU A 90 16.84 -1.30 -17.67
C LEU A 90 17.69 -2.10 -16.67
N LYS A 91 17.51 -3.43 -16.60
CA LYS A 91 18.38 -4.32 -15.81
C LYS A 91 19.80 -4.42 -16.40
N GLU A 92 19.92 -4.53 -17.72
CA GLU A 92 21.22 -4.55 -18.40
C GLU A 92 21.91 -3.18 -18.33
N ALA A 93 21.19 -2.08 -18.48
CA ALA A 93 21.72 -0.73 -18.29
C ALA A 93 22.15 -0.46 -16.84
N ALA A 94 21.43 -1.01 -15.84
CA ALA A 94 21.83 -0.95 -14.44
C ALA A 94 23.09 -1.78 -14.12
N PHE A 95 23.42 -2.77 -14.95
CA PHE A 95 24.65 -3.56 -14.86
C PHE A 95 25.80 -2.94 -15.67
N VAL A 96 25.49 -2.22 -16.77
CA VAL A 96 26.45 -1.65 -17.73
C VAL A 96 26.88 -0.21 -17.38
N SER A 97 26.16 0.50 -16.52
CA SER A 97 26.49 1.88 -16.09
C SER A 97 27.77 2.03 -15.25
N ALA A 98 28.59 0.97 -15.14
CA ALA A 98 30.00 1.06 -14.75
C ALA A 98 30.94 1.45 -15.92
N SER A 99 30.40 1.65 -17.13
CA SER A 99 31.16 2.08 -18.31
C SER A 99 30.37 3.11 -19.11
N ASP A 100 30.98 4.29 -19.28
CA ASP A 100 30.44 5.42 -20.01
C ASP A 100 30.11 5.10 -21.47
N ASP A 101 29.01 5.72 -21.95
CA ASP A 101 28.62 5.94 -23.35
C ASP A 101 27.79 4.85 -24.08
N VAL A 102 26.45 4.93 -24.00
CA VAL A 102 25.55 4.56 -25.11
C VAL A 102 24.27 5.42 -25.11
N THR A 103 23.95 6.00 -26.27
CA THR A 103 22.74 6.81 -26.53
C THR A 103 21.52 5.92 -26.84
N LEU A 104 20.40 6.10 -26.12
CA LEU A 104 19.17 5.29 -26.29
C LEU A 104 18.22 5.90 -27.37
N PRO A 105 17.54 5.10 -28.23
CA PRO A 105 16.71 5.63 -29.32
C PRO A 105 15.39 6.25 -28.83
N SER A 106 15.01 7.36 -29.48
CA SER A 106 13.83 8.17 -29.18
C SER A 106 12.59 7.70 -29.95
N THR A 107 11.67 6.99 -29.29
CA THR A 107 10.26 6.92 -29.72
C THR A 107 9.39 6.53 -28.52
N LEU A 108 8.84 7.54 -27.82
CA LEU A 108 7.88 7.37 -26.72
C LEU A 108 6.77 8.40 -26.87
N VAL A 109 5.55 7.91 -27.09
CA VAL A 109 4.30 8.67 -27.13
C VAL A 109 3.56 8.48 -25.82
N THR A 110 3.39 9.61 -25.13
CA THR A 110 2.38 10.00 -24.11
C THR A 110 2.05 9.07 -22.94
N CYS A 111 2.56 9.42 -21.76
CA CYS A 111 1.72 10.03 -20.73
C CYS A 111 2.47 11.15 -19.98
N LYS A 112 1.72 12.04 -19.34
CA LYS A 112 2.05 13.45 -19.08
C LYS A 112 3.12 13.67 -18.00
N ARG A 113 3.99 14.64 -18.30
CA ARG A 113 5.03 15.31 -17.48
C ARG A 113 6.34 14.54 -17.26
N LYS A 114 7.17 14.64 -18.30
CA LYS A 114 8.63 14.59 -18.22
C LYS A 114 9.17 15.64 -17.26
N SER A 115 9.88 15.20 -16.23
CA SER A 115 11.19 15.72 -15.87
C SER A 115 11.86 14.73 -14.91
N SER A 116 13.06 14.28 -15.28
CA SER A 116 14.04 13.50 -14.50
C SER A 116 13.64 12.11 -14.01
N SER A 117 14.22 11.00 -14.53
CA SER A 117 14.23 9.75 -13.74
C SER A 117 15.12 8.57 -14.18
N ALA A 118 15.98 8.61 -15.20
CA ALA A 118 16.88 7.45 -15.43
C ALA A 118 17.66 7.08 -14.14
N GLY A 119 18.11 8.09 -13.39
CA GLY A 119 18.70 7.90 -12.05
C GLY A 119 17.71 7.54 -10.94
N SER A 120 16.45 7.99 -11.01
CA SER A 120 15.42 7.70 -9.98
C SER A 120 14.88 6.27 -10.09
N VAL A 121 14.71 5.75 -11.30
CA VAL A 121 14.31 4.35 -11.53
C VAL A 121 15.45 3.41 -11.14
N HIS A 122 16.70 3.77 -11.46
CA HIS A 122 17.86 3.00 -11.02
C HIS A 122 17.95 2.92 -9.50
N ALA A 123 17.86 4.05 -8.79
CA ALA A 123 17.88 4.08 -7.33
C ALA A 123 16.77 3.22 -6.71
N PHE A 124 15.56 3.27 -7.26
CA PHE A 124 14.44 2.43 -6.84
C PHE A 124 14.73 0.93 -7.01
N LEU A 125 15.30 0.53 -8.14
CA LEU A 125 15.59 -0.89 -8.42
C LEU A 125 16.75 -1.46 -7.60
N THR A 126 17.69 -0.61 -7.17
CA THR A 126 18.87 -1.05 -6.42
C THR A 126 18.66 -1.04 -4.90
N ASP A 127 18.13 0.05 -4.35
CA ASP A 127 17.93 0.24 -2.91
C ASP A 127 16.90 1.37 -2.68
N PRO A 128 15.60 1.08 -2.81
CA PRO A 128 14.55 2.10 -2.83
C PRO A 128 14.45 2.87 -1.51
N PHE A 129 14.80 2.20 -0.40
CA PHE A 129 14.71 2.76 0.95
C PHE A 129 15.99 3.40 1.45
N ARG A 130 17.10 3.37 0.70
CA ARG A 130 18.40 3.91 1.14
C ARG A 130 18.29 5.27 1.82
N GLN A 131 17.63 6.22 1.16
CA GLN A 131 17.56 7.60 1.66
C GLN A 131 16.64 7.72 2.88
N LEU A 132 15.53 6.98 2.91
CA LEU A 132 14.66 6.91 4.09
C LEU A 132 15.40 6.29 5.28
N VAL A 133 16.13 5.20 5.08
CA VAL A 133 16.94 4.55 6.13
C VAL A 133 17.99 5.50 6.67
N LEU A 134 18.73 6.20 5.81
CA LEU A 134 19.73 7.19 6.24
C LEU A 134 19.10 8.33 7.04
N LEU A 135 17.92 8.81 6.62
CA LEU A 135 17.17 9.84 7.34
C LEU A 135 16.76 9.33 8.74
N LEU A 136 16.14 8.16 8.82
CA LEU A 136 15.69 7.58 10.08
C LEU A 136 16.88 7.30 11.03
N GLN A 137 18.03 6.87 10.50
CA GLN A 137 19.25 6.68 11.27
C GLN A 137 19.79 7.99 11.85
N ARG A 138 19.83 9.07 11.06
CA ARG A 138 20.27 10.40 11.52
C ARG A 138 19.39 10.94 12.65
N HIS A 139 18.11 10.58 12.66
CA HIS A 139 17.16 10.94 13.72
C HIS A 139 17.10 9.94 14.89
N GLY A 140 17.91 8.87 14.86
CA GLY A 140 17.89 7.83 15.90
C GLY A 140 16.61 6.98 15.90
N LEU A 141 15.85 7.00 14.81
CA LEU A 141 14.54 6.34 14.69
C LEU A 141 14.63 4.97 14.00
N MET A 142 15.74 4.67 13.33
CA MET A 142 15.92 3.38 12.66
C MET A 142 16.12 2.24 13.68
N THR A 143 15.34 1.17 13.54
CA THR A 143 15.48 -0.06 14.32
C THR A 143 15.65 -1.26 13.39
N GLU A 144 16.13 -2.40 13.93
CA GLU A 144 16.19 -3.66 13.18
C GLU A 144 14.82 -4.04 12.61
N ARG A 145 13.78 -3.94 13.45
CA ARG A 145 12.40 -4.28 13.07
C ARG A 145 11.84 -3.36 11.98
N ILE A 146 12.09 -2.04 12.03
CA ILE A 146 11.72 -1.14 10.93
C ILE A 146 12.45 -1.56 9.65
N GLY A 147 13.73 -1.93 9.73
CA GLY A 147 14.49 -2.44 8.59
C GLY A 147 13.92 -3.73 8.01
N GLU A 148 13.39 -4.63 8.85
CA GLU A 148 12.70 -5.84 8.40
C GLU A 148 11.42 -5.53 7.63
N GLU A 149 10.58 -4.63 8.15
CA GLU A 149 9.35 -4.22 7.46
C GLU A 149 9.63 -3.56 6.11
N LEU A 150 10.64 -2.67 6.03
CA LEU A 150 11.04 -2.04 4.76
C LEU A 150 11.57 -3.08 3.75
N ARG A 151 12.36 -4.06 4.19
CA ARG A 151 12.77 -5.17 3.31
C ARG A 151 11.57 -6.02 2.86
N GLY A 152 10.58 -6.18 3.74
CA GLY A 152 9.31 -6.80 3.40
C GLY A 152 8.55 -6.04 2.30
N GLY A 153 8.51 -4.71 2.36
CA GLY A 153 7.95 -3.88 1.29
C GLY A 153 8.69 -4.00 -0.03
N GLU A 154 10.02 -4.04 0.00
CA GLU A 154 10.82 -4.29 -1.21
C GLU A 154 10.56 -5.69 -1.80
N GLU A 155 10.39 -6.70 -0.95
CA GLU A 155 9.98 -8.04 -1.35
C GLU A 155 8.57 -8.03 -1.97
N TYR A 156 7.61 -7.33 -1.35
CA TYR A 156 6.25 -7.18 -1.88
C TYR A 156 6.26 -6.68 -3.32
N TRP A 157 6.93 -5.56 -3.61
CA TRP A 157 7.01 -5.01 -4.97
C TRP A 157 7.62 -5.99 -5.98
N LYS A 158 8.59 -6.83 -5.56
CA LYS A 158 9.14 -7.87 -6.43
C LYS A 158 8.10 -8.96 -6.70
N LEU A 159 7.39 -9.42 -5.68
CA LEU A 159 6.36 -10.44 -5.80
C LEU A 159 5.18 -9.96 -6.64
N GLU A 160 4.73 -8.72 -6.45
CA GLU A 160 3.66 -8.11 -7.24
C GLU A 160 4.02 -8.10 -8.73
N ARG A 161 5.19 -7.57 -9.09
CA ARG A 161 5.67 -7.59 -10.48
C ARG A 161 5.77 -9.01 -11.04
N GLN A 162 6.24 -9.96 -10.23
CA GLN A 162 6.31 -11.36 -10.63
C GLN A 162 4.91 -11.95 -10.89
N LEU A 163 3.96 -11.73 -9.98
CA LEU A 163 2.60 -12.26 -10.08
C LEU A 163 1.84 -11.65 -11.25
N CYS A 164 1.93 -10.33 -11.44
CA CYS A 164 1.29 -9.64 -12.56
C CYS A 164 1.90 -10.03 -13.92
N SER A 165 3.22 -10.26 -13.98
CA SER A 165 3.86 -10.82 -15.18
C SER A 165 3.41 -12.25 -15.46
N ALA A 166 3.30 -13.09 -14.42
CA ALA A 166 2.83 -14.47 -14.55
C ALA A 166 1.38 -14.55 -15.05
N MET A 167 0.52 -13.59 -14.67
CA MET A 167 -0.83 -13.45 -15.21
C MET A 167 -0.82 -13.22 -16.73
N ILE A 168 0.01 -12.29 -17.22
CA ILE A 168 0.13 -11.98 -18.65
C ILE A 168 0.68 -13.19 -19.43
N ASN A 169 1.75 -13.79 -18.93
CA ASN A 169 2.44 -14.90 -19.60
C ASN A 169 1.73 -16.25 -19.42
N LYS A 170 0.64 -16.30 -18.66
CA LYS A 170 -0.10 -17.51 -18.30
C LYS A 170 0.80 -18.56 -17.63
N GLU A 171 1.78 -18.12 -16.85
CA GLU A 171 2.67 -18.98 -16.07
C GLU A 171 1.95 -19.58 -14.85
N GLU A 172 2.49 -20.66 -14.28
CA GLU A 172 1.95 -21.28 -13.08
C GLU A 172 2.22 -20.40 -11.86
N ILE A 173 1.18 -20.17 -11.04
CA ILE A 173 1.26 -19.34 -9.84
C ILE A 173 1.17 -20.25 -8.61
N SER A 174 2.10 -20.08 -7.66
CA SER A 174 2.07 -20.77 -6.38
C SER A 174 1.24 -19.99 -5.35
N ILE A 175 0.34 -20.68 -4.66
CA ILE A 175 -0.42 -20.10 -3.54
C ILE A 175 0.48 -19.51 -2.45
N GLN A 176 1.65 -20.10 -2.20
CA GLN A 176 2.57 -19.60 -1.17
C GLN A 176 3.10 -18.19 -1.51
N VAL A 177 3.32 -17.92 -2.79
CA VAL A 177 3.78 -16.61 -3.28
C VAL A 177 2.68 -15.57 -3.15
N VAL A 178 1.44 -15.93 -3.51
CA VAL A 178 0.26 -15.06 -3.37
C VAL A 178 0.02 -14.72 -1.90
N MET A 179 0.05 -15.72 -1.03
CA MET A 179 -0.13 -15.52 0.41
C MET A 179 1.01 -14.69 1.01
N ARG A 180 2.24 -14.83 0.52
CA ARG A 180 3.36 -13.97 0.94
C ARG A 180 3.14 -12.53 0.51
N ALA A 181 2.73 -12.28 -0.74
CA ALA A 181 2.48 -10.93 -1.26
C ALA A 181 1.40 -10.20 -0.44
N ILE A 182 0.22 -10.81 -0.25
CA ILE A 182 -0.87 -10.16 0.51
C ILE A 182 -0.49 -9.84 1.96
N HIS A 183 0.36 -10.66 2.60
CA HIS A 183 0.83 -10.38 3.97
C HIS A 183 1.84 -9.23 4.04
N LEU A 184 2.55 -8.96 2.94
CA LEU A 184 3.54 -7.89 2.89
C LEU A 184 2.97 -6.56 2.39
N LYS A 185 1.79 -6.55 1.74
CA LYS A 185 1.18 -5.40 1.07
C LYS A 185 1.12 -4.14 1.96
N SER A 186 0.57 -4.24 3.17
CA SER A 186 0.43 -3.11 4.12
C SER A 186 1.64 -2.90 5.05
N PHE A 187 2.87 -3.03 4.56
CA PHE A 187 4.07 -2.85 5.40
C PHE A 187 4.26 -1.40 5.89
N ASP A 188 3.74 -0.44 5.16
CA ASP A 188 3.67 0.99 5.50
C ASP A 188 3.01 1.21 6.87
N TYR A 189 1.84 0.63 7.13
CA TYR A 189 1.14 0.72 8.42
C TYR A 189 1.96 0.14 9.57
N ARG A 190 2.69 -0.96 9.34
CA ARG A 190 3.61 -1.53 10.33
C ARG A 190 4.80 -0.61 10.59
N VAL A 191 5.40 -0.02 9.55
CA VAL A 191 6.48 0.97 9.68
C VAL A 191 5.99 2.20 10.47
N LEU A 192 4.82 2.74 10.15
CA LEU A 192 4.25 3.90 10.85
C LEU A 192 4.01 3.62 12.34
N ASN A 193 3.47 2.45 12.69
CA ASN A 193 3.29 2.04 14.08
C ASN A 193 4.62 1.88 14.82
N LEU A 194 5.63 1.25 14.20
CA LEU A 194 6.96 1.10 14.79
C LEU A 194 7.66 2.44 15.00
N LEU A 195 7.54 3.37 14.04
CA LEU A 195 8.04 4.72 14.18
C LEU A 195 7.38 5.44 15.35
N LEU A 196 6.07 5.28 15.51
CA LEU A 196 5.34 5.94 16.59
C LEU A 196 5.77 5.43 17.97
N PHE A 197 5.98 4.12 18.15
CA PHE A 197 6.59 3.58 19.37
C PHE A 197 7.98 4.21 19.63
N ASN A 198 8.83 4.25 18.61
CA ASN A 198 10.21 4.71 18.76
C ASN A 198 10.30 6.21 19.08
N VAL A 199 9.54 7.06 18.36
CA VAL A 199 9.51 8.52 18.60
C VAL A 199 8.97 8.85 20.01
N ARG A 200 8.13 7.97 20.57
CA ARG A 200 7.59 8.11 21.94
C ARG A 200 8.53 7.53 23.01
N GLY A 201 9.56 6.79 22.61
CA GLY A 201 10.46 6.10 23.54
C GLY A 201 9.81 4.92 24.23
N GLU A 202 8.80 4.31 23.60
CA GLU A 202 8.06 3.17 24.14
C GLU A 202 8.56 1.84 23.58
N LYS A 203 8.36 0.77 24.34
CA LYS A 203 8.65 -0.58 23.86
C LYS A 203 7.56 -1.00 22.89
N VAL A 204 7.97 -1.66 21.80
CA VAL A 204 7.03 -2.22 20.84
C VAL A 204 6.16 -3.27 21.51
N ASP A 205 4.84 -3.09 21.42
CA ASP A 205 3.86 -4.08 21.86
C ASP A 205 3.70 -5.18 20.79
N ASN A 206 4.23 -6.36 21.08
CA ASN A 206 4.16 -7.49 20.15
C ASN A 206 2.75 -8.04 19.98
N ILE A 207 1.89 -7.98 21.00
CA ILE A 207 0.51 -8.47 20.91
C ILE A 207 -0.26 -7.57 19.94
N PHE A 208 -0.07 -6.25 20.08
CA PHE A 208 -0.63 -5.30 19.14
C PHE A 208 -0.08 -5.49 17.71
N MET A 209 1.23 -5.68 17.53
CA MET A 209 1.80 -5.89 16.19
C MET A 209 1.30 -7.19 15.53
N ASP A 210 1.10 -8.27 16.30
CA ASP A 210 0.53 -9.52 15.79
C ASP A 210 -0.94 -9.33 15.38
N PHE A 211 -1.70 -8.60 16.21
CA PHE A 211 -3.08 -8.22 15.92
C PHE A 211 -3.17 -7.36 14.65
N LEU A 212 -2.30 -6.34 14.53
CA LEU A 212 -2.21 -5.45 13.39
C LEU A 212 -2.04 -6.24 12.09
N SER A 213 -1.09 -7.17 12.05
CA SER A 213 -0.86 -8.02 10.87
C SER A 213 -2.08 -8.86 10.47
N ALA A 214 -2.85 -9.37 11.44
CA ALA A 214 -4.07 -10.11 11.14
C ALA A 214 -5.21 -9.21 10.65
N SER A 215 -5.31 -7.99 11.18
CA SER A 215 -6.27 -6.99 10.74
C SER A 215 -5.96 -6.50 9.32
N GLU A 216 -4.70 -6.18 9.03
CA GLU A 216 -4.21 -5.76 7.71
C GLU A 216 -4.54 -6.81 6.65
N PHE A 217 -4.27 -8.09 6.90
CA PHE A 217 -4.62 -9.16 5.96
C PHE A 217 -6.11 -9.13 5.55
N LEU A 218 -7.03 -8.96 6.51
CA LEU A 218 -8.46 -8.91 6.21
C LEU A 218 -8.86 -7.61 5.52
N VAL A 219 -8.20 -6.48 5.83
CA VAL A 219 -8.42 -5.22 5.14
C VAL A 219 -8.01 -5.36 3.68
N GLU A 220 -6.81 -5.85 3.40
CA GLU A 220 -6.31 -6.02 2.03
C GLU A 220 -7.17 -6.96 1.19
N VAL A 221 -7.64 -8.07 1.77
CA VAL A 221 -8.58 -8.96 1.07
C VAL A 221 -9.88 -8.23 0.77
N ALA A 222 -10.35 -7.36 1.67
CA ALA A 222 -11.60 -6.66 1.46
C ALA A 222 -11.48 -5.54 0.41
N ASP A 223 -10.35 -4.85 0.38
CA ASP A 223 -10.03 -3.85 -0.65
C ASP A 223 -9.86 -4.51 -2.01
N ASP A 224 -9.13 -5.64 -2.11
CA ASP A 224 -9.03 -6.42 -3.35
C ASP A 224 -10.41 -6.90 -3.85
N LEU A 225 -11.33 -7.27 -2.96
CA LEU A 225 -12.69 -7.64 -3.38
C LEU A 225 -13.51 -6.43 -3.86
N PHE A 226 -13.20 -5.24 -3.38
CA PHE A 226 -13.83 -3.99 -3.79
C PHE A 226 -13.30 -3.49 -5.14
N ASP A 227 -11.99 -3.54 -5.34
CA ASP A 227 -11.28 -3.06 -6.54
C ASP A 227 -11.17 -4.11 -7.66
N TYR A 228 -11.82 -5.28 -7.50
CA TYR A 228 -11.77 -6.37 -8.46
C TYR A 228 -12.30 -5.99 -9.86
N GLU A 229 -13.37 -5.18 -9.95
CA GLU A 229 -13.94 -4.72 -11.23
C GLU A 229 -14.60 -3.33 -11.10
N VAL A 230 -14.64 -2.54 -12.19
CA VAL A 230 -15.46 -1.33 -12.23
C VAL A 230 -16.94 -1.70 -12.17
N PHE A 231 -17.60 -1.39 -11.05
CA PHE A 231 -19.05 -1.30 -11.02
C PHE A 231 -19.51 -0.19 -11.99
N PRO A 232 -20.27 -0.48 -13.08
CA PRO A 232 -21.06 0.58 -13.68
C PRO A 232 -22.01 1.13 -12.60
N PRO A 233 -22.40 2.43 -12.65
CA PRO A 233 -23.18 3.07 -11.60
C PRO A 233 -24.66 2.62 -11.64
N LEU A 234 -24.94 1.32 -11.58
CA LEU A 234 -26.28 0.75 -11.57
C LEU A 234 -26.29 -0.57 -10.77
N SER A 235 -26.14 -0.46 -9.47
CA SER A 235 -27.00 -1.08 -8.44
C SER A 235 -26.26 -1.12 -7.10
N HIS A 236 -26.94 -0.68 -6.05
CA HIS A 236 -26.46 -0.76 -4.67
C HIS A 236 -26.46 -2.22 -4.19
N SER A 237 -25.50 -3.03 -4.61
CA SER A 237 -25.26 -4.36 -4.02
C SER A 237 -23.92 -4.37 -3.28
N THR A 238 -24.02 -3.99 -2.00
CA THR A 238 -23.33 -4.54 -0.83
C THR A 238 -21.95 -5.17 -1.05
N ILE A 239 -20.91 -4.35 -1.13
CA ILE A 239 -19.57 -4.74 -0.65
C ILE A 239 -19.41 -4.14 0.73
N SER A 240 -19.12 -4.93 1.76
CA SER A 240 -18.62 -4.45 3.05
C SER A 240 -18.35 -5.63 3.97
N SER A 241 -17.09 -6.06 4.04
CA SER A 241 -16.56 -6.30 5.37
C SER A 241 -16.61 -4.95 6.11
N LYS A 242 -16.83 -4.93 7.42
CA LYS A 242 -16.74 -3.69 8.17
C LYS A 242 -15.34 -3.10 7.96
N LEU A 243 -14.31 -3.95 7.97
CA LEU A 243 -12.90 -3.60 7.77
C LEU A 243 -12.60 -2.85 6.45
N ALA A 244 -13.23 -3.15 5.32
CA ALA A 244 -13.01 -2.45 4.03
C ALA A 244 -13.58 -1.03 3.99
N LEU A 245 -14.69 -0.75 4.71
CA LEU A 245 -15.25 0.61 4.75
C LEU A 245 -14.37 1.58 5.57
N TRP A 246 -13.23 1.13 6.09
CA TRP A 246 -12.37 1.88 7.00
C TRP A 246 -11.17 2.56 6.34
N PHE A 247 -10.79 2.20 5.11
CA PHE A 247 -9.48 2.60 4.54
C PHE A 247 -9.54 3.53 3.34
N SER A 248 -10.72 3.99 2.89
CA SER A 248 -10.76 4.99 1.81
C SER A 248 -12.02 5.84 1.77
N PRO A 249 -11.98 7.09 2.27
CA PRO A 249 -13.00 8.10 1.96
C PRO A 249 -12.92 8.62 0.51
N ARG A 250 -11.96 8.13 -0.30
CA ARG A 250 -11.81 8.46 -1.71
C ARG A 250 -11.37 7.22 -2.48
N ALA A 251 -12.33 6.34 -2.77
CA ALA A 251 -12.25 5.42 -3.90
C ALA A 251 -12.05 6.26 -5.18
N LEU A 252 -10.80 6.49 -5.56
CA LEU A 252 -10.46 6.55 -6.97
C LEU A 252 -10.76 5.15 -7.46
N PHE A 253 -11.82 4.99 -8.25
CA PHE A 253 -12.20 3.71 -8.86
C PHE A 253 -10.95 3.07 -9.48
N GLN A 254 -10.44 2.04 -8.83
CA GLN A 254 -9.34 1.21 -9.32
C GLN A 254 -9.97 -0.09 -9.77
N ASP A 255 -9.53 -0.56 -10.93
CA ASP A 255 -9.97 -1.84 -11.48
C ASP A 255 -8.72 -2.68 -11.70
N ASP A 256 -8.48 -3.59 -10.76
CA ASP A 256 -7.30 -4.44 -10.78
C ASP A 256 -7.29 -5.38 -11.99
N VAL A 257 -8.47 -5.74 -12.51
CA VAL A 257 -8.62 -6.52 -13.72
C VAL A 257 -8.41 -5.67 -14.97
N LEU A 258 -8.55 -4.35 -14.97
CA LEU A 258 -8.18 -3.49 -16.11
C LEU A 258 -6.71 -3.09 -16.08
N GLU A 259 -6.18 -2.79 -14.90
CA GLU A 259 -4.83 -2.28 -14.72
C GLU A 259 -3.80 -3.42 -14.56
N ASN A 260 -4.25 -4.67 -14.38
CA ASN A 260 -3.36 -5.81 -14.09
C ASN A 260 -2.61 -5.66 -12.75
N ASN A 261 -3.24 -5.06 -11.75
CA ASN A 261 -2.68 -4.95 -10.41
C ASN A 261 -2.83 -6.26 -9.63
N PHE A 262 -1.98 -6.47 -8.62
CA PHE A 262 -2.13 -7.63 -7.77
C PHE A 262 -3.48 -7.59 -7.03
N ASN A 263 -4.19 -8.71 -7.07
CA ASN A 263 -5.49 -8.89 -6.42
C ASN A 263 -5.66 -10.36 -6.05
N ILE A 264 -5.94 -10.65 -4.78
CA ILE A 264 -6.00 -12.01 -4.26
C ILE A 264 -7.06 -12.87 -4.95
N LEU A 265 -8.21 -12.29 -5.33
CA LEU A 265 -9.26 -13.04 -6.02
C LEU A 265 -8.81 -13.46 -7.42
N ARG A 266 -8.19 -12.53 -8.18
CA ARG A 266 -7.60 -12.84 -9.51
C ARG A 266 -6.62 -14.00 -9.40
N MET A 267 -5.75 -13.97 -8.39
CA MET A 267 -4.77 -15.03 -8.16
C MET A 267 -5.42 -16.36 -7.79
N PHE A 268 -6.44 -16.35 -6.93
CA PHE A 268 -7.17 -17.56 -6.57
C PHE A 268 -7.90 -18.18 -7.76
N VAL A 269 -8.49 -17.36 -8.63
CA VAL A 269 -9.10 -17.82 -9.90
C VAL A 269 -8.04 -18.47 -10.79
N ARG A 270 -6.85 -17.88 -10.89
CA ARG A 270 -5.75 -18.43 -11.69
C ARG A 270 -5.22 -19.77 -11.17
N ILE A 271 -5.24 -20.00 -9.86
CA ILE A 271 -4.74 -21.21 -9.19
C ILE A 271 -5.80 -22.33 -9.16
N TYR A 272 -7.00 -22.02 -8.70
CA TYR A 272 -8.04 -23.01 -8.40
C TYR A 272 -9.12 -23.12 -9.49
N GLY A 273 -9.12 -22.18 -10.44
CA GLY A 273 -10.16 -22.05 -11.45
C GLY A 273 -11.41 -21.31 -10.94
N PRO A 274 -12.25 -20.78 -11.85
CA PRO A 274 -13.39 -19.93 -11.51
C PRO A 274 -14.41 -20.56 -10.55
N SER A 275 -14.60 -21.88 -10.65
CA SER A 275 -15.60 -22.59 -9.84
C SER A 275 -15.18 -22.82 -8.39
N ALA A 276 -13.88 -23.06 -8.14
CA ALA A 276 -13.38 -23.38 -6.80
C ALA A 276 -12.80 -22.16 -6.07
N ALA A 277 -12.34 -21.13 -6.80
CA ALA A 277 -11.71 -19.95 -6.23
C ALA A 277 -12.55 -19.23 -5.16
N PRO A 278 -13.86 -18.97 -5.33
CA PRO A 278 -14.67 -18.33 -4.30
C PRO A 278 -14.70 -19.13 -2.99
N THR A 279 -14.85 -20.45 -3.07
CA THR A 279 -14.86 -21.34 -1.91
C THR A 279 -13.50 -21.37 -1.20
N MET A 280 -12.41 -21.41 -1.98
CA MET A 280 -11.05 -21.39 -1.42
C MET A 280 -10.74 -20.05 -0.76
N LEU A 281 -11.15 -18.92 -1.36
CA LEU A 281 -10.96 -17.60 -0.77
C LEU A 281 -11.80 -17.42 0.49
N ALA A 282 -13.07 -17.86 0.48
CA ALA A 282 -13.93 -17.82 1.66
C ALA A 282 -13.31 -18.58 2.83
N ARG A 283 -12.71 -19.75 2.58
CA ARG A 283 -11.97 -20.51 3.61
C ARG A 283 -10.78 -19.72 4.14
N CYS A 284 -10.00 -19.11 3.25
CA CYS A 284 -8.84 -18.29 3.64
C CYS A 284 -9.26 -17.09 4.51
N ILE A 285 -10.38 -16.45 4.17
CA ILE A 285 -10.99 -15.37 4.96
C ILE A 285 -11.38 -15.90 6.34
N THR A 286 -12.07 -17.03 6.43
CA THR A 286 -12.45 -17.63 7.73
C THR A 286 -11.23 -17.91 8.61
N GLU A 287 -10.16 -18.48 8.07
CA GLU A 287 -8.91 -18.72 8.81
C GLU A 287 -8.28 -17.39 9.30
N GLY A 288 -8.35 -16.33 8.48
CA GLY A 288 -7.95 -14.97 8.84
C GLY A 288 -8.80 -14.36 9.96
N GLU A 289 -10.13 -14.49 9.89
CA GLU A 289 -11.07 -14.01 10.89
C GLU A 289 -10.87 -14.72 12.24
N GLU A 290 -10.65 -16.04 12.24
CA GLU A 290 -10.34 -16.80 13.45
C GLU A 290 -9.03 -16.35 14.10
N LYS A 291 -8.01 -16.02 13.30
CA LYS A 291 -6.76 -15.43 13.81
C LYS A 291 -7.00 -14.04 14.38
N TYR A 292 -7.70 -13.17 13.65
CA TYR A 292 -8.06 -11.83 14.06
C TYR A 292 -8.83 -11.82 15.40
N ILE A 293 -9.88 -12.63 15.53
CA ILE A 293 -10.71 -12.71 16.74
C ILE A 293 -9.87 -13.17 17.94
N ARG A 294 -9.03 -14.19 17.76
CA ARG A 294 -8.15 -14.67 18.84
C ARG A 294 -7.19 -13.59 19.32
N LEU A 295 -6.60 -12.83 18.40
CA LEU A 295 -5.66 -11.74 18.74
C LEU A 295 -6.38 -10.53 19.34
N LEU A 296 -7.57 -10.17 18.84
CA LEU A 296 -8.41 -9.12 19.40
C LEU A 296 -8.78 -9.40 20.87
N HIS A 297 -9.04 -10.66 21.21
CA HIS A 297 -9.28 -11.08 22.60
C HIS A 297 -8.02 -11.10 23.46
N GLY A 298 -6.83 -11.12 22.84
CA GLY A 298 -5.54 -11.04 23.52
C GLY A 298 -5.11 -9.61 23.87
N LEU A 299 -5.74 -8.60 23.28
CA LEU A 299 -5.52 -7.19 23.61
C LEU A 299 -6.07 -6.84 24.99
N ASP A 300 -5.60 -5.72 25.54
CA ASP A 300 -6.24 -5.10 26.71
C ASP A 300 -7.74 -4.92 26.47
N PRO A 301 -8.64 -5.28 27.43
CA PRO A 301 -10.08 -5.22 27.23
C PRO A 301 -10.61 -3.82 26.85
N ASP A 302 -10.03 -2.76 27.42
CA ASP A 302 -10.45 -1.39 27.11
C ASP A 302 -9.98 -0.99 25.71
N LEU A 303 -8.77 -1.40 25.29
CA LEU A 303 -8.29 -1.21 23.93
C LEU A 303 -9.11 -2.00 22.91
N SER A 304 -9.39 -3.27 23.19
CA SER A 304 -10.24 -4.12 22.32
C SER A 304 -11.62 -3.49 22.13
N HIS A 305 -12.25 -3.00 23.21
CA HIS A 305 -13.53 -2.29 23.13
C HIS A 305 -13.43 -0.99 22.34
N LYS A 306 -12.43 -0.13 22.62
CA LYS A 306 -12.23 1.13 21.87
C LYS A 306 -12.02 0.86 20.37
N TYR A 307 -11.29 -0.18 20.03
CA TYR A 307 -11.06 -0.56 18.64
C TYR A 307 -12.38 -0.95 17.99
N GLN A 308 -13.16 -1.82 18.64
CA GLN A 308 -14.50 -2.20 18.18
C GLN A 308 -15.43 -1.01 17.98
N VAL A 309 -15.41 -0.02 18.87
CA VAL A 309 -16.19 1.22 18.69
C VAL A 309 -15.72 2.00 17.47
N ARG A 310 -14.41 2.17 17.30
CA ARG A 310 -13.83 2.83 16.11
C ARG A 310 -14.22 2.10 14.82
N CYS A 311 -14.28 0.76 14.84
CA CYS A 311 -14.77 -0.04 13.72
C CYS A 311 -16.17 0.37 13.27
N GLU A 312 -17.06 0.58 14.24
CA GLU A 312 -18.46 0.91 14.00
C GLU A 312 -18.63 2.36 13.52
N GLU A 313 -17.80 3.28 14.02
CA GLU A 313 -17.75 4.67 13.56
C GLU A 313 -17.30 4.76 12.10
N ALA A 314 -16.22 4.08 11.73
CA ALA A 314 -15.72 4.02 10.35
C ALA A 314 -16.79 3.48 9.39
N THR A 315 -17.47 2.40 9.78
CA THR A 315 -18.57 1.80 8.99
C THR A 315 -19.70 2.81 8.72
N ARG A 316 -20.00 3.66 9.71
CA ARG A 316 -21.05 4.67 9.63
C ARG A 316 -20.65 5.85 8.75
N GLU A 317 -19.39 6.26 8.84
CA GLU A 317 -18.78 7.29 7.97
C GLU A 317 -18.81 6.87 6.50
N GLY A 318 -18.58 5.57 6.23
CA GLY A 318 -18.78 4.94 4.92
C GLY A 318 -20.25 4.76 4.50
N GLY A 319 -21.21 5.34 5.22
CA GLY A 319 -22.62 5.41 4.82
C GLY A 319 -23.49 4.19 5.15
N LYS A 320 -23.03 3.25 6.00
CA LYS A 320 -23.83 2.07 6.40
C LYS A 320 -24.35 2.15 7.85
N GLY A 321 -25.63 1.81 8.03
CA GLY A 321 -26.37 2.01 9.29
C GLY A 321 -26.30 0.89 10.33
N SER A 322 -25.89 -0.34 9.96
CA SER A 322 -25.62 -1.47 10.87
C SER A 322 -25.31 -2.75 10.09
N GLY A 323 -24.58 -3.69 10.71
CA GLY A 323 -24.22 -4.99 10.15
C GLY A 323 -23.45 -5.88 11.15
N PRO A 324 -23.11 -7.13 10.78
CA PRO A 324 -22.34 -8.06 11.63
C PRO A 324 -20.99 -7.46 12.11
N PRO A 325 -20.37 -7.94 13.21
CA PRO A 325 -19.16 -7.34 13.80
C PRO A 325 -17.97 -7.17 12.84
N LEU A 326 -17.84 -8.04 11.83
CA LEU A 326 -16.82 -7.96 10.76
C LEU A 326 -17.40 -7.58 9.39
N GLY A 327 -18.69 -7.23 9.34
CA GLY A 327 -19.45 -7.04 8.10
C GLY A 327 -19.84 -8.35 7.44
N THR A 328 -20.20 -8.27 6.15
CA THR A 328 -20.58 -9.40 5.32
C THR A 328 -19.68 -9.45 4.09
N TRP A 329 -18.89 -10.51 3.96
CA TRP A 329 -18.09 -10.77 2.77
C TRP A 329 -18.98 -11.04 1.57
N ASN A 330 -18.75 -10.30 0.49
CA ASN A 330 -19.39 -10.54 -0.80
C ASN A 330 -18.26 -10.70 -1.81
N ILE A 331 -18.06 -11.94 -2.27
CA ILE A 331 -17.10 -12.21 -3.34
C ILE A 331 -17.79 -11.81 -4.65
N PRO A 332 -17.21 -10.91 -5.46
CA PRO A 332 -17.82 -10.44 -6.70
C PRO A 332 -17.95 -11.57 -7.71
N THR A 333 -18.72 -11.31 -8.77
CA THR A 333 -18.87 -12.30 -9.84
C THR A 333 -17.53 -12.50 -10.53
N ILE A 334 -17.12 -13.76 -10.70
CA ILE A 334 -15.82 -14.08 -11.27
C ILE A 334 -15.78 -13.70 -12.76
N ILE A 335 -14.78 -12.91 -13.13
CA ILE A 335 -14.43 -12.66 -14.53
C ILE A 335 -13.65 -13.88 -15.02
N THR A 336 -14.29 -14.69 -15.86
CA THR A 336 -13.70 -15.95 -16.37
C THR A 336 -12.67 -15.71 -17.48
N ASP A 337 -12.75 -14.57 -18.16
CA ASP A 337 -11.87 -14.19 -19.27
C ASP A 337 -11.51 -12.71 -19.13
N GLU A 338 -10.36 -12.43 -18.51
CA GLU A 338 -9.87 -11.08 -18.32
C GLU A 338 -9.46 -10.40 -19.63
N GLU A 339 -9.01 -11.15 -20.64
CA GLU A 339 -8.63 -10.59 -21.95
C GLU A 339 -9.87 -10.05 -22.67
N LEU A 340 -10.96 -10.81 -22.64
CA LEU A 340 -12.26 -10.39 -23.16
C LEU A 340 -12.82 -9.20 -22.37
N TYR A 341 -12.71 -9.22 -21.04
CA TYR A 341 -13.15 -8.11 -20.18
C TYR A 341 -12.43 -6.80 -20.54
N ARG A 342 -11.08 -6.81 -20.58
CA ARG A 342 -10.26 -5.65 -20.96
C ARG A 342 -10.60 -5.15 -22.36
N SER A 343 -10.83 -6.06 -23.31
CA SER A 343 -11.19 -5.72 -24.69
C SER A 343 -12.56 -5.04 -24.78
N ASN A 344 -13.55 -5.53 -24.02
CA ASN A 344 -14.89 -4.97 -23.99
C ASN A 344 -14.91 -3.56 -23.41
N ILE A 345 -14.20 -3.33 -22.31
CA ILE A 345 -14.11 -1.99 -21.70
C ILE A 345 -13.36 -1.01 -22.60
N SER A 346 -12.27 -1.46 -23.24
CA SER A 346 -11.54 -0.64 -24.23
C SER A 346 -12.43 -0.23 -25.41
N ALA A 347 -13.35 -1.10 -25.84
CA ALA A 347 -14.31 -0.80 -26.91
C ALA A 347 -15.46 0.13 -26.49
N MET A 348 -15.72 0.26 -25.18
CA MET A 348 -16.76 1.13 -24.62
C MET A 348 -16.27 2.56 -24.29
N SER A 349 -14.95 2.79 -24.36
CA SER A 349 -14.33 4.10 -24.15
C SER A 349 -14.28 4.88 -25.48
N PRO A 350 -15.05 5.97 -25.66
CA PRO A 350 -15.16 6.70 -26.94
C PRO A 350 -13.93 7.49 -27.35
#